data_AF-A0A7W0DC42-F1
#
_entry.id   AF-A0A7W0DC42-F1
#
_cell.length_a   1.000
_cell.length_b   1.000
_cell.length_c   1.000
_cell.angle_alpha   90.00
_cell.angle_beta   90.00
_cell.angle_gamma   90.00
#
_symmetry.space_group_name_H-M   'P 1'
#
loop_
_entity.id
_entity.type
_entity.pdbx_description
1 polymer ?
#
loop_
_entity_poly.entity_id
_entity_poly.type
_entity_poly.pdbx_seq_one_letter_code
_entity_poly.pdbx_strand_id
1 'polypeptide(L)'
;MRTDTLRLLNLLQLLSEIAIAVGYLLGLIPFVYLWSYTWVIPLVFVNLVFAILTHNGTTTKTVINIIMAFLSFIPVAGYVFRVVGIVISWLNIAALAKERR
;
A
#
# COMPACT_ATOMS: atom_id res chain seq x y z
N MET A 1 1.86 21.00 -10.90
CA MET A 1 3.05 20.16 -11.15
C MET A 1 3.19 19.91 -12.65
N ARG A 2 4.41 19.73 -13.15
CA ARG A 2 4.63 19.31 -14.55
C ARG A 2 4.04 17.91 -14.76
N THR A 3 3.45 17.65 -15.92
CA THR A 3 2.77 16.38 -16.24
C THR A 3 3.71 15.17 -16.09
N ASP A 4 4.99 15.34 -16.42
CA ASP A 4 6.00 14.29 -16.29
C ASP A 4 6.28 13.93 -14.82
N THR A 5 6.28 14.93 -13.94
CA THR A 5 6.46 14.73 -12.49
C THR A 5 5.28 13.95 -11.90
N LEU A 6 4.04 14.28 -12.30
CA LEU A 6 2.84 13.56 -11.87
C LEU A 6 2.86 12.09 -12.33
N ARG A 7 3.28 11.84 -13.57
CA ARG A 7 3.43 10.46 -14.10
C ARG A 7 4.49 9.66 -13.36
N LEU A 8 5.61 10.29 -12.98
CA LEU A 8 6.65 9.66 -12.20
C LEU A 8 6.17 9.33 -10.78
N LEU A 9 5.52 10.29 -10.11
CA LEU A 9 4.92 10.09 -8.79
C LEU A 9 3.90 8.96 -8.79
N ASN A 10 3.00 8.92 -9.77
CA ASN A 10 2.02 7.82 -9.90
C ASN A 10 2.69 6.46 -10.15
N LEU A 11 3.80 6.41 -10.90
CA LEU A 11 4.55 5.18 -11.11
C LEU A 11 5.26 4.72 -9.82
N LEU A 12 5.88 5.63 -9.08
CA LEU A 12 6.48 5.33 -7.79
C LEU A 12 5.42 4.87 -6.78
N GLN A 13 4.25 5.49 -6.81
CA GLN A 13 3.11 5.11 -5.98
C GLN A 13 2.63 3.68 -6.29
N LEU A 14 2.54 3.34 -7.58
CA LEU A 14 2.18 2.00 -8.02
C LEU A 14 3.20 0.95 -7.56
N LEU A 15 4.50 1.24 -7.71
CA LEU A 15 5.57 0.33 -7.25
C LEU A 15 5.51 0.14 -5.73
N SER A 16 5.26 1.22 -4.98
CA SER A 16 5.07 1.15 -3.53
C SER A 16 3.85 0.30 -3.14
N GLU A 17 2.71 0.44 -3.83
CA GLU A 17 1.54 -0.42 -3.59
C GLU A 17 1.83 -1.90 -3.85
N ILE A 18 2.58 -2.20 -4.92
CA ILE A 18 2.98 -3.58 -5.24
C ILE A 18 3.88 -4.12 -4.13
N ALA A 19 4.87 -3.35 -3.69
CA ALA A 19 5.75 -3.74 -2.60
C ALA A 19 4.94 -3.99 -1.30
N ILE A 20 4.00 -3.10 -0.96
CA ILE A 20 3.12 -3.26 0.21
C ILE A 20 2.30 -4.56 0.10
N ALA A 21 1.72 -4.87 -1.05
CA ALA A 21 0.99 -6.11 -1.28
C ALA A 21 1.88 -7.35 -1.08
N VAL A 22 3.10 -7.33 -1.62
CA VAL A 22 4.10 -8.40 -1.40
C VAL A 22 4.46 -8.50 0.08
N GLY A 23 4.58 -7.37 0.78
CA GLY A 23 4.86 -7.35 2.20
C GLY A 23 3.76 -8.00 3.03
N TYR A 24 2.50 -7.73 2.70
CA TYR A 24 1.38 -8.42 3.35
C TYR A 24 1.36 -9.93 3.05
N LEU A 25 1.69 -10.33 1.82
CA LEU A 25 1.83 -11.76 1.45
C LEU A 25 2.94 -12.44 2.25
N LEU A 26 4.12 -11.84 2.34
CA LEU A 26 5.21 -12.32 3.17
C LEU A 26 4.83 -12.33 4.65
N GLY A 27 4.01 -11.37 5.07
CA GLY A 27 3.44 -11.33 6.40
C GLY A 27 2.50 -12.49 6.73
N LEU A 28 2.00 -13.25 5.75
CA LEU A 28 1.25 -14.49 6.03
C LEU A 28 2.15 -15.64 6.48
N ILE A 29 3.46 -15.55 6.27
CA ILE A 29 4.41 -16.53 6.77
C ILE A 29 4.69 -16.19 8.25
N PRO A 30 4.50 -17.14 9.18
CA PRO A 30 4.84 -16.95 10.58
C PRO A 30 6.28 -16.46 10.74
N PHE A 31 6.53 -15.53 11.68
CA PHE A 31 7.82 -14.89 11.96
C PHE A 31 8.38 -13.95 10.88
N VAL A 32 8.09 -14.18 9.59
CA VAL A 32 8.47 -13.25 8.49
C VAL A 32 7.70 -11.94 8.58
N TYR A 33 6.52 -11.94 9.20
CA TYR A 33 5.73 -10.74 9.43
C TYR A 33 6.52 -9.63 10.13
N LEU A 34 7.30 -9.95 11.17
CA LEU A 34 8.09 -8.98 11.93
C LEU A 34 9.09 -8.24 11.04
N TRP A 35 9.73 -8.97 10.13
CA TRP A 35 10.65 -8.40 9.16
C TRP A 35 9.89 -7.59 8.10
N SER A 36 8.79 -8.12 7.57
CA SER A 36 7.97 -7.46 6.55
C SER A 36 7.46 -6.08 7.00
N TYR A 37 7.01 -5.95 8.25
CA TYR A 37 6.50 -4.67 8.77
C TYR A 37 7.53 -3.56 8.86
N THR A 38 8.82 -3.88 8.96
CA THR A 38 9.89 -2.86 9.04
C THR A 38 9.91 -1.94 7.83
N TRP A 39 9.49 -2.44 6.67
CA TRP A 39 9.47 -1.68 5.41
C TRP A 39 8.05 -1.45 4.89
N VAL A 40 7.06 -2.32 5.18
CA VAL A 40 5.66 -2.07 4.83
C VAL A 40 5.14 -0.78 5.47
N ILE A 41 5.36 -0.57 6.77
CA ILE A 41 4.83 0.62 7.46
C ILE A 41 5.37 1.92 6.82
N PRO A 42 6.70 2.12 6.68
CA PRO A 42 7.22 3.31 6.00
C PRO A 42 6.67 3.50 4.59
N LEU A 43 6.55 2.41 3.80
CA LEU A 43 6.04 2.50 2.45
C LEU A 43 4.59 2.98 2.39
N VAL A 44 3.71 2.52 3.29
CA VAL A 44 2.32 2.96 3.28
C VAL A 44 2.21 4.47 3.60
N PHE A 45 3.07 5.00 4.48
CA PHE A 45 3.15 6.44 4.74
C PHE A 45 3.66 7.23 3.53
N VAL A 46 4.73 6.75 2.89
CA VAL A 46 5.24 7.35 1.63
C VAL A 46 4.15 7.35 0.56
N ASN A 47 3.38 6.27 0.47
CA ASN A 47 2.28 6.16 -0.48
C ASN A 47 1.15 7.15 -0.21
N LEU A 48 0.88 7.44 1.07
CA LEU A 48 -0.10 8.45 1.44
C LEU A 48 0.35 9.83 0.99
N VAL A 49 1.63 10.16 1.19
CA VAL A 49 2.21 11.42 0.71
C VAL A 49 2.05 11.53 -0.81
N PHE A 50 2.37 10.47 -1.56
CA PHE A 50 2.17 10.46 -3.00
C PHE A 50 0.71 10.66 -3.39
N ALA A 51 -0.22 9.92 -2.78
CA ALA A 51 -1.65 10.02 -3.06
C ALA A 51 -2.22 11.42 -2.78
N ILE A 52 -1.75 12.10 -1.73
CA ILE A 52 -2.14 13.48 -1.42
C ILE A 52 -1.59 14.44 -2.48
N LEU A 53 -0.34 14.27 -2.90
CA LEU A 53 0.30 15.16 -3.87
C LEU A 53 -0.25 14.99 -5.30
N THR A 54 -0.64 13.78 -5.69
CA THR A 54 -1.15 13.49 -7.04
C THR A 54 -2.67 13.62 -7.16
N HIS A 55 -3.41 13.65 -6.04
CA HIS A 55 -4.88 13.75 -6.01
C HIS A 55 -5.61 12.70 -6.88
N ASN A 56 -4.99 11.54 -7.09
CA ASN A 56 -5.47 10.44 -7.96
C ASN A 56 -6.59 9.57 -7.37
N GLY A 57 -7.30 10.06 -6.34
CA GLY A 57 -8.42 9.35 -5.71
C GLY A 57 -8.05 8.09 -4.92
N THR A 58 -6.76 7.79 -4.72
CA THR A 58 -6.31 6.64 -3.91
C THR A 58 -6.15 6.96 -2.43
N THR A 59 -6.19 8.23 -2.04
CA THR A 59 -5.91 8.72 -0.68
C THR A 59 -6.68 7.95 0.40
N THR A 60 -8.00 7.80 0.23
CA THR A 60 -8.85 7.08 1.20
C THR A 60 -8.44 5.62 1.34
N LYS A 61 -8.14 4.95 0.23
CA LYS A 61 -7.71 3.55 0.23
C LYS A 61 -6.34 3.40 0.90
N THR A 62 -5.43 4.33 0.66
CA THR A 62 -4.11 4.36 1.31
C THR A 62 -4.22 4.58 2.81
N VAL A 63 -5.12 5.46 3.28
CA VAL A 63 -5.41 5.63 4.71
C VAL A 63 -5.94 4.34 5.32
N ILE A 64 -6.85 3.62 4.65
CA ILE A 64 -7.31 2.31 5.13
C ILE A 64 -6.13 1.34 5.20
N ASN A 65 -5.23 1.38 4.21
CA ASN A 65 -4.05 0.53 4.19
C ASN A 65 -3.10 0.80 5.36
N ILE A 66 -3.00 2.04 5.84
CA ILE A 66 -2.26 2.38 7.08
C ILE A 66 -2.92 1.67 8.27
N ILE A 67 -4.25 1.79 8.40
CA ILE A 67 -4.99 1.15 9.48
C ILE A 67 -4.80 -0.37 9.44
N MET A 68 -4.86 -0.99 8.25
CA MET A 68 -4.61 -2.42 8.08
C MET A 68 -3.19 -2.81 8.47
N ALA A 69 -2.18 -2.00 8.15
CA ALA A 69 -0.79 -2.27 8.54
C ALA A 69 -0.64 -2.32 10.06
N PHE A 70 -1.25 -1.39 10.79
CA PHE A 70 -1.24 -1.39 12.26
C PHE A 70 -2.06 -2.53 12.87
N LEU A 71 -3.27 -2.78 12.37
CA LEU A 71 -4.11 -3.88 12.84
C LEU A 71 -3.47 -5.26 12.59
N SER A 72 -2.59 -5.34 11.60
CA SER A 72 -1.87 -6.57 11.27
C SER A 72 -0.78 -6.97 12.27
N PHE A 73 -0.48 -6.14 13.28
CA PHE A 73 0.37 -6.50 14.42
C PHE A 73 -0.29 -7.48 15.39
N ILE A 74 -1.63 -7.59 15.34
CA ILE A 74 -2.34 -8.54 16.19
C ILE A 74 -1.96 -9.97 15.74
N PRO A 75 -1.41 -10.84 16.61
CA PRO A 75 -0.81 -12.11 16.18
C PRO A 75 -1.77 -13.03 15.40
N VAL A 76 -3.01 -13.16 15.87
CA VAL A 76 -4.02 -14.06 15.27
C VAL A 76 -4.97 -13.30 14.35
N ALA A 77 -5.51 -12.17 14.79
CA ALA A 77 -6.41 -11.36 13.95
C ALA A 77 -5.66 -10.67 12.79
N GLY A 78 -4.35 -10.49 12.90
CA GLY A 78 -3.52 -9.84 11.90
C GLY A 78 -3.49 -10.56 10.56
N TYR A 79 -3.71 -11.89 10.52
CA TYR A 79 -3.85 -12.61 9.25
C TYR A 79 -5.04 -12.10 8.43
N VAL A 80 -6.17 -11.81 9.08
CA VAL A 80 -7.35 -11.25 8.41
C VAL A 80 -7.04 -9.86 7.87
N PHE A 81 -6.41 -9.01 8.68
CA PHE A 81 -6.05 -7.65 8.27
C PHE A 81 -5.00 -7.62 7.15
N ARG A 82 -4.07 -8.58 7.11
CA ARG A 82 -3.12 -8.75 5.99
C ARG A 82 -3.84 -9.09 4.71
N VAL A 83 -4.80 -10.01 4.74
CA VAL A 83 -5.61 -10.37 3.56
C VAL A 83 -6.41 -9.17 3.06
N VAL A 84 -7.03 -8.41 3.97
CA VAL A 84 -7.74 -7.17 3.61
C VAL A 84 -6.77 -6.13 3.02
N GLY A 85 -5.58 -5.97 3.60
CA GLY A 85 -4.53 -5.09 3.08
C GLY A 85 -4.10 -5.44 1.66
N ILE A 86 -3.95 -6.74 1.35
CA ILE A 86 -3.67 -7.23 -0.02
C ILE A 86 -4.78 -6.80 -0.99
N VAL A 87 -6.04 -7.02 -0.62
CA VAL A 87 -7.19 -6.65 -1.46
C VAL A 87 -7.22 -5.13 -1.70
N ILE A 88 -6.96 -4.32 -0.68
CA ILE A 88 -6.95 -2.86 -0.80
C ILE A 88 -5.80 -2.39 -1.70
N SER A 89 -4.58 -2.91 -1.50
CA SER A 89 -3.46 -2.61 -2.39
C SER A 89 -3.75 -3.02 -3.83
N TRP A 90 -4.40 -4.16 -4.05
CA TRP A 90 -4.84 -4.57 -5.38
C TRP A 90 -5.85 -3.59 -6.00
N LEU A 91 -6.82 -3.11 -5.23
CA LEU A 91 -7.77 -2.08 -5.68
C LEU A 91 -7.10 -0.73 -5.97
N ASN A 92 -6.02 -0.40 -5.27
CA ASN A 92 -5.20 0.78 -5.57
C ASN A 92 -4.40 0.60 -6.86
N ILE A 93 -3.76 -0.55 -7.04
CA ILE A 93 -3.04 -0.91 -8.27
C ILE A 93 -3.96 -0.83 -9.48
N ALA A 94 -5.17 -1.41 -9.38
CA ALA A 94 -6.15 -1.38 -10.47
C ALA A 94 -6.64 0.05 -10.79
N ALA A 95 -6.84 0.89 -9.77
CA ALA A 95 -7.24 2.28 -9.96
C ALA A 95 -6.15 3.11 -10.65
N LEU A 96 -4.91 2.99 -10.17
CA LEU A 96 -3.73 3.66 -10.74
C LEU A 96 -3.43 3.18 -12.18
N ALA A 97 -3.62 1.89 -12.46
CA ALA A 97 -3.43 1.34 -13.80
C ALA A 97 -4.50 1.81 -14.78
N LYS A 98 -5.75 1.98 -14.32
CA LYS A 98 -6.86 2.49 -15.15
C LYS A 98 -6.69 3.96 -15.50
N GLU A 99 -6.23 4.79 -14.56
CA GLU A 99 -5.98 6.23 -14.80
C GLU A 99 -4.80 6.49 -15.76
N ARG A 100 -3.95 5.48 -15.98
CA ARG A 100 -2.80 5.55 -16.89
C ARG A 100 -3.13 5.18 -18.35
N ARG A 101 -4.26 4.52 -18.61
CA ARG A 101 -4.78 4.22 -19.96
C ARG A 101 -5.69 5.35 -20.43
#